data_AF-A0A925UT67-F1
#
_entry.id   AF-A0A925UT67-F1
#
_cell.length_a   1.000
_cell.length_b   1.000
_cell.length_c   1.000
_cell.angle_alpha   90.00
_cell.angle_beta   90.00
_cell.angle_gamma   90.00
#
_symmetry.space_group_name_H-M   'P 1'
#
loop_
_entity.id
_entity.type
_entity.pdbx_description
1 polymer ?
#
loop_
_entity_poly.entity_id
_entity_poly.type
_entity_poly.pdbx_seq_one_letter_code
_entity_poly.pdbx_strand_id
1 'polypeptide(L)'
;MGLFQRIFQTVSKPPTGLEAEFRVFQETFRLSPDRLFFDYLREEGIINLIAWLDHANPVPEATAFVRLANDATQRGVSIWDQSGITMTIDGDDSCGAPTQHSQDCLSVLAQILGFTITAYYREEPGSDLMKMEFHA
;
A
#
# COMPACT_ATOMS: atom_id res chain seq x y z
N MET A 1 29.63 -1.27 -0.49
CA MET A 1 28.82 -0.11 -0.93
C MET A 1 28.04 -0.49 -2.17
N GLY A 2 26.74 -0.21 -2.18
CA GLY A 2 25.98 -0.02 -3.42
C GLY A 2 25.13 -1.21 -3.87
N LEU A 3 23.91 -1.35 -3.33
CA LEU A 3 22.76 -1.91 -4.04
C LEU A 3 21.46 -1.52 -3.30
N PHE A 4 21.23 -0.21 -3.19
CA PHE A 4 19.88 0.32 -2.95
C PHE A 4 19.13 0.28 -4.28
N GLN A 5 18.56 -0.87 -4.63
CA GLN A 5 17.54 -0.91 -5.68
C GLN A 5 16.28 -0.25 -5.12
N ARG A 6 16.13 1.05 -5.37
CA ARG A 6 14.83 1.73 -5.28
C ARG A 6 13.90 1.06 -6.29
N ILE A 7 12.81 0.47 -5.81
CA ILE A 7 11.73 -0.01 -6.68
C ILE A 7 11.03 1.23 -7.25
N PHE A 8 11.39 1.62 -8.47
CA PHE A 8 10.65 2.59 -9.27
C PHE A 8 10.04 1.85 -10.44
N GLN A 9 8.79 1.41 -10.37
CA GLN A 9 8.09 0.97 -11.58
C GLN A 9 6.59 1.24 -11.56
N THR A 10 6.14 1.83 -12.66
CA THR A 10 4.77 1.97 -13.12
C THR A 10 4.16 0.59 -13.32
N VAL A 11 3.03 0.31 -12.69
CA VAL A 11 2.37 -0.99 -12.72
C VAL A 11 1.73 -1.23 -14.10
N SER A 12 2.25 -2.19 -14.87
CA SER A 12 1.59 -2.73 -16.05
C SER A 12 0.40 -3.61 -15.64
N LYS A 13 -0.81 -3.28 -16.12
CA LYS A 13 -2.10 -3.93 -15.79
C LYS A 13 -2.03 -5.47 -15.90
N PRO A 14 -2.14 -6.22 -14.78
CA PRO A 14 -2.54 -7.62 -14.80
C PRO A 14 -4.09 -7.72 -14.95
N PRO A 15 -4.64 -8.93 -15.17
CA PRO A 15 -6.01 -9.07 -15.65
C PRO A 15 -7.06 -8.74 -14.58
N THR A 16 -8.19 -8.16 -15.01
CA THR A 16 -9.52 -8.19 -14.37
C THR A 16 -9.77 -7.45 -13.05
N GLY A 17 -9.73 -6.10 -13.03
CA GLY A 17 -10.48 -5.27 -12.06
C GLY A 17 -9.97 -5.24 -10.60
N LEU A 18 -10.34 -4.18 -9.86
CA LEU A 18 -9.89 -3.96 -8.47
C LEU A 18 -10.28 -5.11 -7.52
N GLU A 19 -11.41 -5.78 -7.77
CA GLU A 19 -11.87 -6.92 -6.97
C GLU A 19 -10.90 -8.12 -7.06
N ALA A 20 -10.40 -8.46 -8.26
CA ALA A 20 -9.50 -9.59 -8.40
C ALA A 20 -8.12 -9.28 -7.79
N GLU A 21 -7.62 -8.04 -7.97
CA GLU A 21 -6.41 -7.57 -7.31
C GLU A 21 -6.55 -7.66 -5.78
N PHE A 22 -7.69 -7.23 -5.24
CA PHE A 22 -7.95 -7.31 -3.81
C PHE A 22 -8.04 -8.75 -3.30
N ARG A 23 -8.67 -9.67 -4.05
CA ARG A 23 -8.76 -11.09 -3.67
C ARG A 23 -7.38 -11.74 -3.58
N VAL A 24 -6.53 -11.52 -4.58
CA VAL A 24 -5.14 -12.00 -4.56
C VAL A 24 -4.41 -11.45 -3.34
N PHE A 25 -4.58 -10.16 -3.06
CA PHE A 25 -3.96 -9.52 -1.91
C PHE A 25 -4.41 -10.16 -0.58
N GLN A 26 -5.71 -10.42 -0.40
CA GLN A 26 -6.23 -11.08 0.79
C GLN A 26 -5.68 -12.49 1.00
N GLU A 27 -5.50 -13.25 -0.07
CA GLU A 27 -5.10 -14.66 -0.02
C GLU A 27 -3.58 -14.84 0.09
N THR A 28 -2.79 -13.86 -0.34
CA THR A 28 -1.35 -14.04 -0.52
C THR A 28 -0.48 -13.09 0.31
N PHE A 29 -0.99 -11.92 0.70
CA PHE A 29 -0.21 -10.97 1.46
C PHE A 29 -0.03 -11.42 2.91
N ARG A 30 1.24 -11.59 3.29
CA ARG A 30 1.66 -12.08 4.60
C ARG A 30 2.22 -10.94 5.44
N LEU A 31 1.88 -10.92 6.72
CA LEU A 31 2.47 -10.05 7.73
C LEU A 31 3.77 -10.63 8.28
N SER A 32 3.86 -11.96 8.31
CA SER A 32 5.04 -12.72 8.69
C SER A 32 5.03 -14.05 7.92
N PRO A 33 6.12 -14.84 7.93
CA PRO A 33 6.18 -16.11 7.18
C PRO A 33 4.95 -17.01 7.36
N ASP A 34 4.42 -17.07 8.58
CA ASP A 34 3.33 -17.97 8.95
C ASP A 34 1.97 -17.29 9.12
N ARG A 35 1.87 -15.96 8.92
CA ARG A 35 0.64 -15.21 9.20
C ARG A 35 0.20 -14.35 8.02
N LEU A 36 -1.04 -14.58 7.55
CA LEU A 36 -1.70 -13.71 6.59
C LEU A 36 -2.04 -12.38 7.26
N PHE A 37 -1.90 -11.30 6.50
CA PHE A 37 -2.16 -9.95 7.00
C PHE A 37 -3.63 -9.74 7.36
N PHE A 38 -4.56 -10.21 6.52
CA PHE A 38 -5.99 -10.03 6.80
C PHE A 38 -6.49 -10.84 8.00
N ASP A 39 -5.89 -12.00 8.27
CA ASP A 39 -6.26 -12.78 9.45
C ASP A 39 -5.86 -12.03 10.72
N TYR A 40 -4.64 -11.45 10.74
CA TYR A 40 -4.23 -10.53 11.80
C TYR A 40 -5.21 -9.36 11.99
N LEU A 41 -5.58 -8.66 10.91
CA LEU A 41 -6.50 -7.52 11.02
C LEU A 41 -7.87 -7.91 11.60
N ARG A 42 -8.39 -9.09 11.24
CA ARG A 42 -9.67 -9.58 11.74
C ARG A 42 -9.59 -9.97 13.21
N GLU A 43 -8.52 -10.65 13.61
CA GLU A 43 -8.27 -11.08 14.99
C GLU A 43 -8.12 -9.87 15.94
N GLU A 44 -7.39 -8.84 15.51
CA GLU A 44 -7.18 -7.61 16.27
C GLU A 44 -8.35 -6.61 16.16
N GLY A 45 -9.36 -6.90 15.35
CA GLY A 45 -10.54 -6.04 15.18
C GLY A 45 -10.25 -4.70 14.50
N ILE A 46 -9.28 -4.64 13.58
CA ILE A 46 -8.85 -3.42 12.88
C ILE A 46 -9.77 -3.14 11.67
N ILE A 47 -11.05 -2.91 11.96
CA ILE A 47 -12.14 -2.85 10.96
C ILE A 47 -11.95 -1.67 9.99
N ASN A 48 -11.45 -0.52 10.46
CA ASN A 48 -11.25 0.65 9.61
C ASN A 48 -10.21 0.38 8.51
N LEU A 49 -9.12 -0.32 8.83
CA LEU A 49 -8.10 -0.64 7.83
C LEU A 49 -8.61 -1.69 6.84
N ILE A 50 -9.40 -2.66 7.31
CA ILE A 50 -10.08 -3.64 6.42
C ILE A 50 -11.00 -2.91 5.43
N ALA A 51 -11.85 -2.01 5.91
CA ALA A 51 -12.78 -1.24 5.07
C ALA A 51 -12.04 -0.26 4.15
N TRP A 52 -10.90 0.26 4.56
CA TRP A 52 -10.05 1.11 3.74
C TRP A 52 -9.40 0.34 2.59
N LEU A 53 -8.92 -0.89 2.84
CA LEU A 53 -8.29 -1.75 1.83
C LEU A 53 -9.27 -2.41 0.86
N ASP A 54 -10.56 -2.43 1.19
CA ASP A 54 -11.57 -3.13 0.39
C ASP A 54 -11.69 -2.53 -1.03
N HIS A 55 -11.78 -3.40 -2.03
CA HIS A 55 -11.97 -3.00 -3.44
C HIS A 55 -13.16 -2.08 -3.69
N ALA A 56 -14.20 -2.12 -2.84
CA ALA A 56 -15.37 -1.25 -2.92
C ALA A 56 -15.07 0.19 -2.46
N ASN A 57 -13.91 0.42 -1.82
CA ASN A 57 -13.42 1.73 -1.43
C ASN A 57 -12.31 2.18 -2.39
N PRO A 58 -12.65 2.91 -3.48
CA PRO A 58 -11.71 3.22 -4.56
C PRO A 58 -10.78 4.40 -4.24
N VAL A 59 -10.36 4.54 -2.98
CA VAL A 59 -9.38 5.58 -2.62
C VAL A 59 -8.01 5.24 -3.24
N PRO A 60 -7.33 6.22 -3.86
CA PRO A 60 -6.07 5.98 -4.56
C PRO A 60 -5.00 5.34 -3.68
N GLU A 61 -4.94 5.71 -2.39
CA GLU A 61 -3.89 5.24 -1.49
C GLU A 61 -4.04 3.75 -1.15
N ALA A 62 -5.26 3.30 -0.85
CA ALA A 62 -5.53 1.88 -0.58
C ALA A 62 -5.23 1.04 -1.82
N THR A 63 -5.69 1.52 -2.98
CA THR A 63 -5.45 0.86 -4.27
C THR A 63 -3.95 0.74 -4.56
N ALA A 64 -3.19 1.82 -4.35
CA ALA A 64 -1.74 1.84 -4.53
C ALA A 64 -1.04 0.81 -3.62
N PHE A 65 -1.46 0.71 -2.35
CA PHE A 65 -0.89 -0.26 -1.43
C PHE A 65 -1.22 -1.72 -1.81
N VAL A 66 -2.48 -2.01 -2.14
CA VAL A 66 -2.92 -3.35 -2.59
C VAL A 66 -2.10 -3.80 -3.81
N ARG A 67 -1.92 -2.91 -4.78
CA ARG A 67 -1.11 -3.18 -5.98
C ARG A 67 0.36 -3.41 -5.67
N LEU A 68 0.94 -2.58 -4.81
CA LEU A 68 2.32 -2.74 -4.35
C LEU A 68 2.52 -4.11 -3.68
N ALA A 69 1.60 -4.50 -2.81
CA ALA A 69 1.67 -5.78 -2.10
C ALA A 69 1.55 -6.98 -3.03
N ASN A 70 0.66 -6.92 -4.02
CA ASN A 70 0.54 -7.94 -5.05
C ASN A 70 1.81 -8.04 -5.91
N ASP A 71 2.35 -6.92 -6.38
CA ASP A 71 3.60 -6.90 -7.17
C ASP A 71 4.78 -7.46 -6.37
N ALA A 72 4.92 -7.07 -5.10
CA ALA A 72 5.94 -7.62 -4.22
C ALA A 72 5.81 -9.15 -4.07
N THR A 73 4.58 -9.63 -3.85
CA THR A 73 4.30 -11.06 -3.72
C THR A 73 4.62 -11.84 -5.00
N GLN A 74 4.23 -11.31 -6.17
CA GLN A 74 4.53 -11.91 -7.47
C GLN A 74 6.04 -11.99 -7.76
N ARG A 75 6.81 -11.04 -7.23
CA ARG A 75 8.28 -11.00 -7.35
C ARG A 75 8.99 -11.84 -6.28
N GLY A 76 8.25 -12.47 -5.35
CA GLY A 76 8.82 -13.21 -4.23
C GLY A 76 9.51 -12.30 -3.20
N VAL A 77 9.13 -11.03 -3.14
CA VAL A 77 9.66 -10.05 -2.19
C VAL A 77 8.77 -10.06 -0.94
N SER A 78 9.37 -10.42 0.18
CA SER A 78 8.76 -10.33 1.50
C SER A 78 8.75 -8.89 1.97
N ILE A 79 7.55 -8.30 2.10
CA ILE A 79 7.37 -6.92 2.58
C ILE A 79 7.82 -6.76 4.03
N TRP A 80 7.64 -7.78 4.88
CA TRP A 80 8.10 -7.77 6.28
C TRP A 80 9.62 -7.79 6.44
N ASP A 81 10.37 -8.13 5.39
CA ASP A 81 11.84 -8.09 5.38
C ASP A 81 12.38 -6.75 4.84
N GLN A 82 11.51 -5.80 4.48
CA GLN A 82 11.90 -4.50 3.96
C GLN A 82 12.15 -3.49 5.09
N SER A 83 13.03 -2.52 4.83
CA SER A 83 13.29 -1.41 5.76
C SER A 83 12.21 -0.30 5.72
N GLY A 84 11.24 -0.41 4.81
CA GLY A 84 10.20 0.58 4.60
C GLY A 84 9.45 0.37 3.28
N ILE A 85 8.31 1.05 3.15
CA ILE A 85 7.52 1.07 1.92
C ILE A 85 7.56 2.47 1.33
N THR A 86 7.73 2.54 0.01
CA THR A 86 7.52 3.76 -0.74
C THR A 86 6.41 3.53 -1.75
N MET A 87 5.38 4.36 -1.69
CA MET A 87 4.25 4.33 -2.60
C MET A 87 4.10 5.68 -3.30
N THR A 88 3.78 5.64 -4.59
CA THR A 88 3.46 6.84 -5.36
C THR A 88 1.97 6.81 -5.68
N ILE A 89 1.25 7.82 -5.19
CA ILE A 89 -0.16 8.06 -5.43
C ILE A 89 -0.21 9.00 -6.64
N ASP A 90 0.15 8.49 -7.81
CA ASP A 90 0.18 9.25 -9.07
C ASP A 90 -0.60 8.44 -10.12
N GLY A 91 -1.72 9.01 -10.55
CA GLY A 91 -2.66 8.46 -11.51
C GLY A 91 -3.41 9.62 -12.16
N ASP A 92 -3.87 9.42 -13.39
CA ASP A 92 -4.46 10.47 -14.24
C ASP A 92 -5.64 11.24 -13.58
N ASP A 93 -6.28 10.63 -12.57
CA ASP A 93 -7.41 11.19 -11.80
C ASP A 93 -7.12 11.36 -10.28
N SER A 94 -5.91 11.06 -9.80
CA SER A 94 -5.57 11.12 -8.36
C SER A 94 -4.62 12.27 -8.07
N CYS A 95 -5.17 13.48 -8.05
CA CYS A 95 -4.51 14.66 -7.46
C CYS A 95 -5.16 14.99 -6.12
N GLY A 96 -4.37 15.59 -5.24
CA GLY A 96 -4.77 15.95 -3.89
C GLY A 96 -3.99 15.17 -2.83
N ALA A 97 -3.84 15.79 -1.67
CA ALA A 97 -3.25 15.14 -0.52
C ALA A 97 -4.13 13.96 -0.06
N PRO A 98 -3.52 12.90 0.52
CA PRO A 98 -4.29 11.84 1.16
C PRO A 98 -5.30 12.41 2.15
N THR A 99 -6.54 11.92 2.09
CA THR A 99 -7.58 12.31 3.04
C THR A 99 -7.15 11.99 4.47
N GLN A 100 -7.70 12.69 5.48
CA GLN A 100 -7.39 12.39 6.88
C GLN A 100 -7.61 10.91 7.22
N HIS A 101 -8.69 10.31 6.68
CA HIS A 101 -8.96 8.90 6.88
C HIS A 101 -7.89 7.99 6.26
N SER A 102 -7.41 8.31 5.04
CA SER A 102 -6.28 7.59 4.42
C SER A 102 -4.99 7.78 5.23
N GLN A 103 -4.73 8.97 5.77
CA GLN A 103 -3.57 9.22 6.63
C GLN A 103 -3.62 8.38 7.92
N ASP A 104 -4.78 8.31 8.57
CA ASP A 104 -4.98 7.51 9.78
C ASP A 104 -4.75 6.01 9.48
N CYS A 105 -5.27 5.52 8.34
CA CYS A 105 -5.09 4.13 7.92
C CYS A 105 -3.62 3.83 7.57
N LEU A 106 -2.92 4.74 6.89
CA LEU A 106 -1.49 4.60 6.59
C LEU A 106 -0.62 4.63 7.86
N SER A 107 -1.00 5.42 8.86
CA SER A 107 -0.36 5.44 10.17
C SER A 107 -0.50 4.09 10.89
N VAL A 108 -1.72 3.56 10.96
CA VAL A 108 -1.97 2.22 11.55
C VAL A 108 -1.22 1.14 10.78
N LEU A 109 -1.21 1.22 9.45
CA LEU A 109 -0.49 0.27 8.61
C LEU A 109 1.03 0.29 8.88
N ALA A 110 1.63 1.49 9.03
CA ALA A 110 3.04 1.63 9.38
C ALA A 110 3.35 0.98 10.73
N GLN A 111 2.50 1.18 11.74
CA GLN A 111 2.63 0.56 13.06
C GLN A 111 2.57 -0.97 13.00
N ILE A 112 1.62 -1.53 12.24
CA ILE A 112 1.48 -2.99 12.11
C ILE A 112 2.69 -3.60 11.41
N LEU A 113 3.18 -2.94 10.36
CA LEU A 113 4.32 -3.43 9.58
C LEU A 113 5.66 -3.19 10.27
N GLY A 114 5.73 -2.26 11.24
CA GLY A 114 6.94 -1.98 12.02
C GLY A 114 7.99 -1.16 11.27
N PHE A 115 7.64 -0.50 10.17
CA PHE A 115 8.54 0.35 9.40
C PHE A 115 7.84 1.56 8.79
N THR A 116 8.63 2.51 8.29
CA THR A 116 8.11 3.75 7.71
C THR A 116 7.45 3.52 6.35
N ILE A 117 6.29 4.15 6.14
CA ILE A 117 5.63 4.25 4.84
C ILE A 117 5.81 5.67 4.32
N THR A 118 6.37 5.83 3.13
CA THR A 118 6.49 7.11 2.43
C THR A 118 5.51 7.15 1.28
N ALA A 119 4.56 8.08 1.34
CA ALA A 119 3.59 8.35 0.28
C ALA A 119 4.02 9.60 -0.51
N TYR A 120 4.24 9.44 -1.80
CA TYR A 120 4.46 10.55 -2.73
C TYR A 120 3.16 10.88 -3.46
N TYR A 121 2.79 12.15 -3.53
CA TYR A 121 1.54 12.62 -4.15
C TYR A 121 1.74 13.98 -4.82
N ARG A 122 0.80 14.38 -5.68
CA ARG A 122 0.74 15.74 -6.27
C ARG A 122 -0.53 16.43 -5.80
N GLU A 123 -0.45 17.69 -5.45
CA GLU A 123 -1.64 18.47 -5.09
C GLU A 123 -2.48 18.78 -6.32
N GLU A 124 -1.83 19.06 -7.45
CA GLU A 124 -2.48 19.36 -8.72
C GLU A 124 -1.75 18.64 -9.88
N PRO A 125 -2.43 18.39 -11.01
CA PRO A 125 -1.79 17.79 -12.18
C PRO A 125 -0.56 18.61 -12.63
N GLY A 126 0.61 17.98 -12.67
CA GLY A 126 1.86 18.63 -13.07
C GLY A 126 2.55 19.49 -11.99
N SER A 127 1.99 19.56 -10.77
CA SER A 127 2.67 20.20 -9.63
C SER A 127 3.91 19.41 -9.19
N ASP A 128 4.73 20.00 -8.32
CA ASP A 128 5.83 19.27 -7.69
C ASP A 128 5.33 18.05 -6.91
N LEU A 129 6.18 17.02 -6.82
CA LEU A 129 5.89 15.82 -6.06
C LEU A 129 6.13 16.09 -4.58
N MET A 130 5.05 16.01 -3.81
CA MET A 130 5.05 16.14 -2.35
C MET A 130 5.28 14.78 -1.70
N LYS A 131 5.77 14.78 -0.46
CA LYS A 131 5.96 13.56 0.33
C LYS A 131 5.30 13.66 1.70
N MET A 132 4.75 12.54 2.15
CA MET A 132 4.25 12.35 3.51
C MET A 132 4.81 11.04 4.06
N GLU A 133 5.27 11.05 5.31
CA GLU A 133 5.89 9.91 5.96
C GLU A 133 5.04 9.49 7.17
N PHE A 134 4.81 8.18 7.29
CA PHE A 134 4.08 7.55 8.39
C PHE A 134 5.05 6.61 9.09
N HIS A 135 5.22 6.80 10.39
CA HIS A 135 6.18 6.03 11.19
C HIS A 135 5.45 5.01 12.07
N ALA A 136 6.12 3.88 12.31
CA ALA A 136 5.67 2.85 13.23
C ALA A 136 5.81 3.28 14.70
#